data_AF-A0A088C804-F1
#
_entry.id   AF-A0A088C804-F1
#
_cell.length_a   1.000
_cell.length_b   1.000
_cell.length_c   1.000
_cell.angle_alpha   90.00
_cell.angle_beta   90.00
_cell.angle_gamma   90.00
#
_symmetry.space_group_name_H-M   'P 1'
#
loop_
_entity.id
_entity.type
_entity.pdbx_description
1 polymer ?
#
loop_
_entity_poly.entity_id
_entity_poly.type
_entity_poly.pdbx_seq_one_letter_code
_entity_poly.pdbx_strand_id
1 'polypeptide(L)'
;TTKEDDFVEHVMITSTHSDVLFFTNRGRVYKLRAYEIPDAGRQAKGTNVINLIAIEPDEKIQTVLTVSDGKKEGFLFMATKNGIVKKTHISEFKNLRKNGLIALSLKDNDELLKVKNTYGDANIMIVTQNGYAVRFNEKNVRAMGRTASGVKAINLKDDDVAVCMDIAVDGEELLVISENGFGKRTPVSEYKVQNRGGVGLITYKISEKTGKLTGATICKVDDELMLINSSGV
;
A
#
# COMPACT_ATOMS: atom_id res chain seq x y z
N THR A 1 33.93 0.96 4.01
CA THR A 1 33.18 1.02 5.27
C THR A 1 31.72 1.20 4.96
N THR A 2 31.03 0.07 4.86
CA THR A 2 29.57 -0.06 4.73
C THR A 2 28.90 0.67 5.90
N LYS A 3 27.97 1.59 5.62
CA LYS A 3 26.88 1.85 6.58
C LYS A 3 25.97 0.62 6.51
N GLU A 4 25.63 0.06 7.66
CA GLU A 4 25.14 -1.32 7.85
C GLU A 4 23.62 -1.52 7.72
N ASP A 5 22.83 -0.53 7.27
CA ASP A 5 21.38 -0.58 7.51
C ASP A 5 20.50 -0.55 6.23
N ASP A 6 20.92 -1.22 5.15
CA ASP A 6 20.08 -1.40 3.96
C ASP A 6 19.29 -2.72 4.06
N PHE A 7 17.97 -2.68 4.01
CA PHE A 7 17.10 -3.86 3.95
C PHE A 7 16.25 -3.86 2.67
N VAL A 8 15.75 -5.05 2.31
CA VAL A 8 14.93 -5.21 1.10
C VAL A 8 13.47 -4.92 1.43
N GLU A 9 12.96 -3.80 0.94
CA GLU A 9 11.55 -3.40 1.15
C GLU A 9 10.58 -4.09 0.17
N HIS A 10 11.02 -4.38 -1.06
CA HIS A 10 10.17 -4.95 -2.10
C HIS A 10 10.90 -6.08 -2.84
N VAL A 11 10.29 -7.28 -2.87
CA VAL A 11 10.71 -8.41 -3.69
C VAL A 11 9.58 -8.75 -4.65
N MET A 12 9.88 -8.85 -5.94
CA MET A 12 8.90 -9.20 -6.96
C MET A 12 9.53 -10.07 -8.04
N ILE A 13 8.74 -10.98 -8.60
CA ILE A 13 9.14 -11.80 -9.75
C ILE A 13 8.41 -11.25 -10.98
N THR A 14 9.14 -11.00 -12.06
CA THR A 14 8.57 -10.44 -13.29
C THR A 14 9.40 -10.81 -14.53
N SER A 15 8.83 -10.56 -15.70
CA SER A 15 9.53 -10.64 -16.99
C SER A 15 10.23 -9.31 -17.31
N THR A 16 11.31 -9.39 -18.09
CA THR A 16 12.09 -8.22 -18.54
C THR A 16 11.27 -7.23 -19.37
N HIS A 17 10.25 -7.71 -20.08
CA HIS A 17 9.38 -6.86 -20.91
C HIS A 17 8.19 -6.28 -20.14
N SER A 18 7.92 -6.71 -18.90
CA SER A 18 6.83 -6.15 -18.09
C SER A 18 7.07 -4.67 -17.79
N ASP A 19 5.98 -3.93 -17.65
CA ASP A 19 6.00 -2.60 -17.06
C ASP A 19 6.19 -2.72 -15.53
N VAL A 20 7.07 -1.90 -14.96
CA VAL A 20 7.25 -1.70 -13.52
C VAL A 20 6.71 -0.31 -13.18
N LEU A 21 5.68 -0.27 -12.35
CA LEU A 21 4.98 0.94 -11.94
C LEU A 21 5.42 1.34 -10.54
N PHE A 22 5.87 2.59 -10.38
CA PHE A 22 6.31 3.16 -9.11
C PHE A 22 5.31 4.21 -8.66
N PHE A 23 4.58 3.92 -7.59
CA PHE A 23 3.59 4.84 -7.01
C PHE A 23 4.20 5.62 -5.86
N THR A 24 4.01 6.94 -5.83
CA THR A 24 4.58 7.81 -4.80
C THR A 24 3.53 8.29 -3.79
N ASN A 25 3.98 8.74 -2.61
CA ASN A 25 3.12 9.34 -1.57
C ASN A 25 2.28 10.51 -2.10
N ARG A 26 2.71 11.18 -3.18
CA ARG A 26 1.96 12.27 -3.84
C ARG A 26 0.94 11.81 -4.86
N GLY A 27 0.63 10.51 -4.92
CA GLY A 27 -0.39 9.99 -5.82
C GLY A 27 0.04 10.02 -7.29
N ARG A 28 1.34 10.14 -7.57
CA ARG A 28 1.91 10.00 -8.91
C ARG A 28 2.33 8.56 -9.17
N VAL A 29 2.43 8.23 -10.44
CA VAL A 29 2.92 6.95 -10.93
C VAL A 29 3.97 7.18 -12.02
N TYR A 30 5.06 6.45 -11.93
CA TYR A 30 6.13 6.40 -12.92
C TYR A 30 6.22 4.99 -13.49
N LYS A 31 6.82 4.87 -14.69
CA LYS A 31 6.92 3.60 -15.39
C LYS A 31 8.30 3.42 -15.98
N LEU A 32 8.84 2.22 -15.80
CA LEU A 32 9.97 1.68 -16.55
C LEU A 32 9.58 0.32 -17.10
N ARG A 33 10.17 -0.07 -18.22
CA ARG A 33 10.28 -1.49 -18.55
C ARG A 33 11.27 -2.14 -17.60
N ALA A 34 11.02 -3.38 -17.20
CA ALA A 34 11.90 -4.07 -16.26
C ALA A 34 13.36 -4.14 -16.76
N TYR A 35 13.58 -4.30 -18.07
CA TYR A 35 14.93 -4.27 -18.67
C TYR A 35 15.63 -2.90 -18.58
N GLU A 36 14.92 -1.80 -18.33
CA GLU A 36 15.52 -0.47 -18.14
C GLU A 36 16.13 -0.32 -16.74
N ILE A 37 15.79 -1.22 -15.81
CA ILE A 37 16.42 -1.28 -14.49
C ILE A 37 17.76 -2.01 -14.64
N PRO A 38 18.91 -1.39 -14.31
CA PRO A 38 20.20 -2.02 -14.49
C PRO A 38 20.34 -3.31 -13.69
N ASP A 39 20.80 -4.37 -14.35
CA ASP A 39 21.12 -5.62 -13.68
C ASP A 39 22.28 -5.41 -12.69
N ALA A 40 22.15 -6.01 -11.52
CA ALA A 40 23.15 -5.96 -10.48
C ALA A 40 23.26 -7.33 -9.81
N GLY A 41 24.47 -7.72 -9.42
CA GLY A 41 24.66 -8.96 -8.65
C GLY A 41 23.88 -8.90 -7.33
N ARG A 42 23.50 -10.06 -6.78
CA ARG A 42 22.66 -10.14 -5.56
C ARG A 42 23.18 -9.36 -4.35
N GLN A 43 24.50 -9.18 -4.25
CA GLN A 43 25.17 -8.45 -3.17
C GLN A 43 25.45 -6.98 -3.51
N ALA A 44 25.18 -6.55 -4.74
CA ALA A 44 25.41 -5.16 -5.15
C ALA A 44 24.29 -4.26 -4.65
N LYS A 45 24.61 -3.00 -4.35
CA LYS A 45 23.63 -1.99 -3.92
C LYS A 45 22.62 -1.59 -5.00
N GLY A 46 22.84 -2.02 -6.24
CA GLY A 46 22.00 -1.63 -7.38
C GLY A 46 22.15 -0.15 -7.73
N THR A 47 21.14 0.37 -8.43
CA THR A 47 21.07 1.77 -8.86
C THR A 47 20.03 2.52 -8.04
N ASN A 48 20.34 3.73 -7.59
CA ASN A 48 19.37 4.56 -6.89
C ASN A 48 18.19 4.90 -7.82
N VAL A 49 16.97 4.61 -7.35
CA VAL A 49 15.73 4.78 -8.12
C VAL A 49 15.50 6.21 -8.62
N ILE A 50 15.99 7.22 -7.89
CA ILE A 50 15.89 8.64 -8.31
C ILE A 50 16.67 8.94 -9.59
N ASN A 51 17.66 8.12 -9.93
CA ASN A 51 18.42 8.24 -11.17
C ASN A 51 17.69 7.58 -12.36
N LEU A 52 16.68 6.75 -12.09
CA LEU A 52 15.93 6.02 -13.10
C LEU A 52 14.58 6.70 -13.39
N ILE A 53 13.94 7.27 -12.37
CA ILE A 53 12.67 7.99 -12.46
C ILE A 53 12.80 9.39 -11.85
N ALA A 54 12.30 10.40 -12.56
CA ALA A 54 12.34 11.79 -12.12
C ALA A 54 11.24 12.08 -11.06
N ILE A 55 11.49 11.63 -9.83
CA ILE A 55 10.66 11.97 -8.67
C ILE A 55 11.12 13.30 -8.05
N GLU A 56 10.18 14.04 -7.47
CA GLU A 56 10.48 15.29 -6.76
C GLU A 56 11.18 15.00 -5.41
N PRO A 57 11.93 15.96 -4.82
CA PRO A 57 12.71 15.72 -3.59
C PRO A 57 11.90 15.24 -2.37
N ASP A 58 10.61 15.55 -2.31
CA ASP A 58 9.69 15.17 -1.24
C ASP A 58 8.76 14.01 -1.61
N GLU A 59 8.95 13.43 -2.80
CA GLU A 59 8.26 12.22 -3.22
C GLU A 59 8.99 10.96 -2.75
N LYS A 60 8.24 10.06 -2.11
CA LYS A 60 8.70 8.76 -1.65
C LYS A 60 7.89 7.67 -2.34
N ILE A 61 8.54 6.61 -2.78
CA ILE A 61 7.86 5.44 -3.33
C ILE A 61 7.10 4.74 -2.20
N GLN A 62 5.83 4.41 -2.45
CA GLN A 62 4.93 3.74 -1.51
C GLN A 62 4.58 2.32 -1.96
N THR A 63 4.58 2.09 -3.27
CA THR A 63 4.29 0.78 -3.84
C THR A 63 4.97 0.64 -5.19
N VAL A 64 5.57 -0.52 -5.43
CA VAL A 64 6.05 -0.95 -6.75
C VAL A 64 5.21 -2.14 -7.21
N LEU A 65 4.64 -2.07 -8.42
CA LEU A 65 3.82 -3.13 -9.02
C LEU A 65 4.33 -3.48 -10.41
N THR A 66 4.21 -4.75 -10.80
CA THR A 66 4.56 -5.20 -12.15
C THR A 66 3.29 -5.53 -12.95
N VAL A 67 3.29 -5.13 -14.22
CA VAL A 67 2.19 -5.36 -15.15
C VAL A 67 2.77 -5.97 -16.43
N SER A 68 2.44 -7.23 -16.68
CA SER A 68 2.87 -7.94 -17.87
C SER A 68 2.23 -7.36 -19.13
N ASP A 69 2.95 -7.42 -20.25
CA ASP A 69 2.42 -7.06 -21.56
C ASP A 69 1.14 -7.84 -21.87
N GLY A 70 0.07 -7.13 -22.21
CA GLY A 70 -1.23 -7.73 -22.54
C GLY A 70 -2.19 -7.90 -21.36
N LYS A 71 -1.72 -7.78 -20.11
CA LYS A 71 -2.61 -7.82 -18.94
C LYS A 71 -3.42 -6.52 -18.85
N LYS A 72 -4.69 -6.59 -19.27
CA LYS A 72 -5.63 -5.47 -19.28
C LYS A 72 -6.78 -5.63 -18.29
N GLU A 73 -6.85 -6.78 -17.65
CA GLU A 73 -7.92 -7.13 -16.72
C GLU A 73 -7.52 -6.82 -15.28
N GLY A 74 -8.53 -6.49 -14.47
CA GLY A 74 -8.36 -6.08 -13.09
C GLY A 74 -8.23 -4.58 -12.90
N PHE A 75 -7.91 -4.22 -11.66
CA PHE A 75 -7.94 -2.86 -11.17
C PHE A 75 -6.73 -2.60 -10.28
N LEU A 76 -6.28 -1.35 -10.28
CA LEU A 76 -5.45 -0.83 -9.22
C LEU A 76 -6.36 -0.21 -8.16
N PHE A 77 -6.35 -0.83 -6.99
CA PHE A 77 -7.04 -0.36 -5.80
C PHE A 77 -6.06 0.44 -4.95
N MET A 78 -6.33 1.73 -4.79
CA MET A 78 -5.49 2.68 -4.08
C MET A 78 -6.18 3.10 -2.78
N ALA A 79 -5.39 3.32 -1.74
CA ALA A 79 -5.84 3.88 -0.47
C ALA A 79 -4.94 5.04 -0.04
N THR A 80 -5.49 5.99 0.70
CA THR A 80 -4.77 7.14 1.27
C THR A 80 -4.77 7.10 2.78
N LYS A 81 -3.86 7.88 3.40
CA LYS A 81 -3.80 8.02 4.87
C LYS A 81 -5.08 8.63 5.44
N ASN A 82 -5.78 9.49 4.71
CA ASN A 82 -7.05 10.05 5.15
C ASN A 82 -8.27 9.15 4.89
N GLY A 83 -8.05 7.84 4.67
CA GLY A 83 -9.12 6.86 4.57
C GLY A 83 -9.94 6.96 3.29
N ILE A 84 -9.38 7.53 2.23
CA ILE A 84 -9.97 7.56 0.89
C ILE A 84 -9.46 6.36 0.10
N VAL A 85 -10.35 5.72 -0.66
CA VAL A 85 -10.00 4.65 -1.59
C VAL A 85 -10.46 4.94 -3.00
N LYS A 86 -9.74 4.40 -3.97
CA LYS A 86 -10.11 4.48 -5.38
C LYS A 86 -9.77 3.21 -6.12
N LYS A 87 -10.67 2.81 -7.01
CA LYS A 87 -10.47 1.72 -7.94
C LYS A 87 -10.36 2.26 -9.36
N THR A 88 -9.28 1.95 -10.07
CA THR A 88 -9.06 2.37 -11.46
C THR A 88 -8.66 1.18 -12.31
N HIS A 89 -9.21 1.05 -13.51
CA HIS A 89 -8.83 -0.02 -14.43
C HIS A 89 -7.33 0.03 -14.74
N ILE A 90 -6.68 -1.14 -14.75
CA ILE A 90 -5.23 -1.21 -15.01
C ILE A 90 -4.85 -0.67 -16.40
N SER A 91 -5.77 -0.75 -17.37
CA SER A 91 -5.60 -0.22 -18.72
C SER A 91 -5.33 1.29 -18.78
N GLU A 92 -5.78 2.05 -17.78
CA GLU A 92 -5.53 3.49 -17.66
C GLU A 92 -4.04 3.83 -17.41
N PHE A 93 -3.24 2.80 -17.09
CA PHE A 93 -1.81 2.88 -16.83
C PHE A 93 -0.97 2.25 -17.96
N LYS A 94 -1.55 1.99 -19.14
CA LYS A 94 -0.77 1.46 -20.27
C LYS A 94 0.22 2.50 -20.83
N ASN A 95 -0.27 3.73 -21.05
CA ASN A 95 0.48 4.79 -21.70
C ASN A 95 0.97 5.83 -20.68
N LEU A 96 2.07 5.52 -19.97
CA LEU A 96 2.74 6.49 -19.10
C LEU A 96 3.85 7.21 -19.85
N ARG A 97 3.94 8.53 -19.64
CA ARG A 97 5.06 9.35 -20.09
C ARG A 97 6.22 9.21 -19.09
N LYS A 98 7.45 9.54 -19.53
CA LYS A 98 8.66 9.46 -18.68
C LYS A 98 8.56 10.31 -17.40
N ASN A 99 7.89 11.46 -17.45
CA ASN A 99 7.76 12.37 -16.29
C ASN A 99 6.70 11.92 -15.28
N GLY A 100 6.21 10.69 -15.41
CA GLY A 100 5.12 10.16 -14.60
C GLY A 100 3.78 10.84 -14.89
N LEU A 101 2.76 10.40 -14.16
CA LEU A 101 1.38 10.81 -14.34
C LEU A 101 0.65 10.80 -13.00
N ILE A 102 -0.45 11.55 -12.89
CA ILE A 102 -1.34 11.48 -11.72
C ILE A 102 -2.07 10.14 -11.73
N ALA A 103 -1.87 9.33 -10.69
CA ALA A 103 -2.61 8.10 -10.41
C ALA A 103 -3.84 8.37 -9.53
N LEU A 104 -3.72 9.33 -8.61
CA LEU A 104 -4.75 9.75 -7.67
C LEU A 104 -4.59 11.22 -7.30
N SER A 105 -5.67 12.00 -7.49
CA SER A 105 -5.71 13.38 -7.01
C SER A 105 -5.95 13.37 -5.50
N LEU A 106 -4.92 13.77 -4.76
CA LEU A 106 -4.95 13.86 -3.31
C LEU A 106 -5.54 15.20 -2.86
N LYS A 107 -6.15 15.21 -1.68
CA LYS A 107 -6.49 16.44 -0.98
C LYS A 107 -5.26 16.96 -0.23
N ASP A 108 -5.32 18.21 0.20
CA ASP A 108 -4.25 18.81 1.01
C ASP A 108 -3.94 17.94 2.24
N ASN A 109 -2.65 17.75 2.51
CA ASN A 109 -2.11 16.92 3.60
C ASN A 109 -2.51 15.44 3.57
N ASP A 110 -3.05 14.94 2.45
CA ASP A 110 -3.25 13.51 2.25
C ASP A 110 -2.05 12.90 1.51
N GLU A 111 -1.81 11.62 1.75
CA GLU A 111 -0.77 10.86 1.06
C GLU A 111 -1.32 9.52 0.60
N LEU A 112 -0.87 9.07 -0.57
CA LEU A 112 -1.08 7.70 -1.00
C LEU A 112 -0.43 6.75 0.02
N LEU A 113 -1.21 5.81 0.53
CA LEU A 113 -0.78 4.83 1.52
C LEU A 113 -0.34 3.52 0.86
N LYS A 114 -1.17 2.97 -0.04
CA LYS A 114 -0.87 1.69 -0.70
C LYS A 114 -1.63 1.54 -2.01
N VAL A 115 -1.06 0.76 -2.91
CA VAL A 115 -1.73 0.26 -4.12
C VAL A 115 -1.70 -1.26 -4.13
N LYS A 116 -2.82 -1.89 -4.46
CA LYS A 116 -2.93 -3.35 -4.67
C LYS A 116 -3.62 -3.62 -6.00
N ASN A 117 -3.22 -4.70 -6.67
CA ASN A 117 -3.92 -5.19 -7.85
C ASN A 117 -5.10 -6.06 -7.39
N THR A 118 -6.28 -5.83 -7.96
CA THR A 118 -7.52 -6.57 -7.64
C THR A 118 -8.26 -6.98 -8.91
N TYR A 119 -9.21 -7.92 -8.80
CA TYR A 119 -9.91 -8.49 -9.98
C TYR A 119 -11.45 -8.36 -9.92
N GLY A 120 -11.98 -7.60 -8.95
CA GLY A 120 -13.40 -7.22 -8.90
C GLY A 120 -14.20 -7.82 -7.75
N ASP A 121 -13.60 -8.67 -6.93
CA ASP A 121 -14.23 -9.38 -5.80
C ASP A 121 -13.42 -9.33 -4.49
N ALA A 122 -12.27 -8.65 -4.46
CA ALA A 122 -11.41 -8.57 -3.29
C ALA A 122 -12.13 -7.94 -2.09
N ASN A 123 -11.89 -8.50 -0.90
CA ASN A 123 -12.22 -7.84 0.35
C ASN A 123 -11.05 -6.95 0.76
N ILE A 124 -11.30 -5.68 0.99
CA ILE A 124 -10.30 -4.68 1.37
C ILE A 124 -10.35 -4.49 2.88
N MET A 125 -9.20 -4.57 3.53
CA MET A 125 -8.99 -4.22 4.93
C MET A 125 -8.31 -2.86 5.01
N ILE A 126 -8.82 -1.96 5.85
CA ILE A 126 -8.15 -0.73 6.24
C ILE A 126 -7.99 -0.74 7.76
N VAL A 127 -6.79 -0.41 8.26
CA VAL A 127 -6.49 -0.30 9.70
C VAL A 127 -6.02 1.12 10.01
N THR A 128 -6.44 1.65 11.15
CA THR A 128 -6.13 3.01 11.59
C THR A 128 -5.17 3.03 12.78
N GLN A 129 -4.46 4.15 12.97
CA GLN A 129 -3.51 4.29 14.08
C GLN A 129 -4.19 4.22 15.45
N ASN A 130 -5.46 4.63 15.54
CA ASN A 130 -6.24 4.59 16.78
C ASN A 130 -6.90 3.21 17.03
N GLY A 131 -6.52 2.18 16.27
CA GLY A 131 -6.90 0.80 16.56
C GLY A 131 -8.26 0.37 16.03
N TYR A 132 -8.75 1.02 14.97
CA TYR A 132 -9.95 0.59 14.25
C TYR A 132 -9.60 -0.14 12.95
N ALA A 133 -10.46 -1.06 12.53
CA ALA A 133 -10.34 -1.73 11.25
C ALA A 133 -11.70 -1.84 10.55
N VAL A 134 -11.74 -1.63 9.23
CA VAL A 134 -12.92 -1.88 8.41
C VAL A 134 -12.57 -2.87 7.30
N ARG A 135 -13.43 -3.88 7.12
CA ARG A 135 -13.36 -4.84 6.03
C ARG A 135 -14.58 -4.66 5.13
N PHE A 136 -14.38 -4.40 3.84
CA PHE A 136 -15.49 -4.25 2.89
C PHE A 136 -15.13 -4.83 1.52
N ASN A 137 -16.13 -5.24 0.75
CA ASN A 137 -15.89 -5.79 -0.58
C ASN A 137 -15.66 -4.67 -1.61
N GLU A 138 -14.66 -4.81 -2.48
CA GLU A 138 -14.29 -3.79 -3.48
C GLU A 138 -15.40 -3.47 -4.49
N LYS A 139 -16.43 -4.32 -4.62
CA LYS A 139 -17.65 -4.04 -5.41
C LYS A 139 -18.39 -2.80 -4.90
N ASN A 140 -18.19 -2.41 -3.64
CA ASN A 140 -18.76 -1.21 -3.04
C ASN A 140 -18.08 0.08 -3.52
N VAL A 141 -17.00 -0.03 -4.29
CA VAL A 141 -16.26 1.07 -4.89
C VAL A 141 -16.37 0.95 -6.40
N ARG A 142 -17.00 1.93 -7.06
CA ARG A 142 -17.05 1.97 -8.53
C ARG A 142 -15.68 2.23 -9.12
N ALA A 143 -15.43 1.72 -10.33
CA ALA A 143 -14.24 2.09 -11.09
C ALA A 143 -14.32 3.57 -11.50
N MET A 144 -13.18 4.26 -11.46
CA MET A 144 -13.06 5.69 -11.78
C MET A 144 -11.79 5.95 -12.59
N GLY A 145 -11.78 7.06 -13.33
CA GLY A 145 -10.58 7.55 -14.01
C GLY A 145 -9.48 7.98 -13.04
N ARG A 146 -8.27 8.13 -13.57
CA ARG A 146 -7.07 8.40 -12.76
C ARG A 146 -7.09 9.73 -12.00
N THR A 147 -7.71 10.77 -12.54
CA THR A 147 -7.74 12.10 -11.89
C THR A 147 -8.85 12.25 -10.84
N ALA A 148 -9.70 11.23 -10.65
CA ALA A 148 -10.71 11.25 -9.60
C ALA A 148 -10.07 11.11 -8.20
N SER A 149 -10.67 11.76 -7.21
CA SER A 149 -10.20 11.73 -5.80
C SER A 149 -10.55 10.45 -5.06
N GLY A 150 -11.52 9.65 -5.52
CA GLY A 150 -11.97 8.44 -4.83
C GLY A 150 -13.15 8.65 -3.90
N VAL A 151 -13.43 7.67 -3.04
CA VAL A 151 -14.54 7.64 -2.08
C VAL A 151 -14.07 7.25 -0.69
N LYS A 152 -14.80 7.65 0.34
CA LYS A 152 -14.48 7.30 1.73
C LYS A 152 -14.58 5.78 1.97
N ALA A 153 -13.52 5.21 2.53
CA ALA A 153 -13.40 3.81 2.94
C ALA A 153 -13.71 3.61 4.42
N ILE A 154 -13.23 4.51 5.26
CA ILE A 154 -13.41 4.52 6.71
C ILE A 154 -13.67 5.95 7.18
N ASN A 155 -14.49 6.10 8.21
CA ASN A 155 -14.69 7.38 8.86
C ASN A 155 -13.71 7.54 10.01
N LEU A 156 -12.59 8.20 9.72
CA LEU A 156 -11.59 8.61 10.70
C LEU A 156 -12.18 9.66 11.64
N LYS A 157 -11.83 9.58 12.92
CA LYS A 157 -12.23 10.53 13.96
C LYS A 157 -11.00 11.23 14.51
N ASP A 158 -11.18 12.47 14.95
CA ASP A 158 -10.14 13.25 15.61
C ASP A 158 -8.86 13.33 14.78
N ASP A 159 -7.73 12.84 15.31
CA ASP A 159 -6.41 12.82 14.66
C ASP A 159 -6.08 11.46 14.01
N ASP A 160 -7.08 10.59 13.82
CA ASP A 160 -6.86 9.24 13.28
C ASP A 160 -6.48 9.26 11.80
N VAL A 161 -5.63 8.31 11.40
CA VAL A 161 -5.18 8.09 10.03
C VAL A 161 -5.10 6.60 9.74
N ALA A 162 -5.30 6.23 8.48
CA ALA A 162 -5.06 4.88 8.00
C ALA A 162 -3.55 4.59 7.98
N VAL A 163 -3.15 3.50 8.62
CA VAL A 163 -1.77 3.00 8.66
C VAL A 163 -1.56 1.78 7.76
N CYS A 164 -2.65 1.15 7.34
CA CYS A 164 -2.59 0.01 6.42
C CYS A 164 -3.80 -0.03 5.48
N MET A 165 -3.55 -0.45 4.25
CA MET A 165 -4.54 -1.06 3.37
C MET A 165 -3.99 -2.39 2.86
N ASP A 166 -4.80 -3.44 2.94
CA ASP A 166 -4.48 -4.75 2.38
C ASP A 166 -5.71 -5.48 1.84
N ILE A 167 -5.47 -6.60 1.15
CA ILE A 167 -6.50 -7.53 0.72
C ILE A 167 -6.71 -8.57 1.83
N ALA A 168 -7.92 -8.61 2.39
CA ALA A 168 -8.31 -9.60 3.39
C ALA A 168 -8.62 -10.95 2.72
N VAL A 169 -7.76 -11.93 2.96
CA VAL A 169 -7.91 -13.31 2.47
C VAL A 169 -8.39 -14.20 3.61
N ASP A 170 -9.40 -15.04 3.35
CA ASP A 170 -9.88 -15.98 4.35
C ASP A 170 -8.83 -17.06 4.65
N GLY A 171 -8.67 -17.41 5.93
CA GLY A 171 -7.63 -18.33 6.40
C GLY A 171 -6.29 -17.65 6.75
N GLU A 172 -6.13 -16.36 6.44
CA GLU A 172 -4.98 -15.55 6.87
C GLU A 172 -5.31 -14.75 8.15
N GLU A 173 -4.30 -14.12 8.73
CA GLU A 173 -4.42 -13.33 9.96
C GLU A 173 -4.07 -11.86 9.70
N LEU A 174 -4.74 -10.95 10.40
CA LEU A 174 -4.31 -9.56 10.49
C LEU A 174 -3.31 -9.43 11.64
N LEU A 175 -2.09 -9.05 11.31
CA LEU A 175 -1.08 -8.64 12.28
C LEU A 175 -1.10 -7.12 12.45
N VAL A 176 -1.07 -6.65 13.69
CA VAL A 176 -0.95 -5.23 14.03
C VAL A 176 0.17 -5.02 15.03
N ILE A 177 0.88 -3.89 14.91
CA ILE A 177 1.99 -3.50 15.79
C ILE A 177 1.83 -2.02 16.18
N SER A 178 2.10 -1.74 17.44
CA SER A 178 2.09 -0.41 18.03
C SER A 178 3.49 0.19 18.16
N GLU A 179 3.55 1.51 18.37
CA GLU A 179 4.81 2.27 18.48
C GLU A 179 5.73 1.78 19.61
N ASN A 180 5.17 1.24 20.69
CA ASN A 180 5.96 0.66 21.79
C ASN A 180 6.24 -0.84 21.63
N GLY A 181 6.10 -1.38 20.41
CA GLY A 181 6.47 -2.76 20.07
C GLY A 181 5.47 -3.83 20.51
N PHE A 182 4.25 -3.46 20.93
CA PHE A 182 3.20 -4.43 21.23
C PHE A 182 2.47 -4.81 19.94
N GLY A 183 2.22 -6.10 19.76
CA GLY A 183 1.48 -6.57 18.61
C GLY A 183 0.66 -7.81 18.91
N LYS A 184 -0.25 -8.11 18.00
CA LYS A 184 -1.02 -9.36 18.01
C LYS A 184 -1.39 -9.76 16.59
N ARG A 185 -1.72 -11.04 16.43
CA ARG A 185 -2.42 -11.56 15.26
C ARG A 185 -3.87 -11.87 15.61
N THR A 186 -4.76 -11.65 14.67
CA THR A 186 -6.18 -11.97 14.81
C THR A 186 -6.69 -12.53 13.48
N PRO A 187 -7.36 -13.69 13.44
CA PRO A 187 -7.86 -14.28 12.20
C PRO A 187 -8.75 -13.31 11.41
N VAL A 188 -8.56 -13.26 10.09
CA VAL A 188 -9.38 -12.40 9.20
C VAL A 188 -10.87 -12.70 9.31
N SER A 189 -11.24 -13.93 9.65
CA SER A 189 -12.62 -14.36 9.88
C SER A 189 -13.32 -13.65 11.05
N GLU A 190 -12.58 -13.09 12.01
CA GLU A 190 -13.16 -12.29 13.10
C GLU A 190 -13.60 -10.90 12.65
N TYR A 191 -13.07 -10.42 11.53
CA TYR A 191 -13.44 -9.15 10.91
C TYR A 191 -14.59 -9.37 9.93
N LYS A 192 -15.81 -9.11 10.40
CA LYS A 192 -17.01 -9.17 9.57
C LYS A 192 -16.94 -8.15 8.43
N VAL A 193 -17.42 -8.54 7.26
CA VAL A 193 -17.58 -7.61 6.13
C VAL A 193 -18.67 -6.58 6.46
N GLN A 194 -18.36 -5.31 6.28
CA GLN A 194 -19.21 -4.15 6.56
C GLN A 194 -19.35 -3.26 5.31
N ASN A 195 -20.24 -2.27 5.38
CA ASN A 195 -20.27 -1.20 4.40
C ASN A 195 -19.04 -0.28 4.58
N ARG A 196 -18.49 0.22 3.47
CA ARG A 196 -17.45 1.25 3.52
C ARG A 196 -17.99 2.55 4.11
N GLY A 197 -17.08 3.37 4.64
CA GLY A 197 -17.37 4.69 5.19
C GLY A 197 -17.90 4.68 6.63
N GLY A 198 -18.05 3.50 7.23
CA GLY A 198 -18.27 3.37 8.68
C GLY A 198 -17.00 3.61 9.49
N VAL A 199 -17.13 3.58 10.83
CA VAL A 199 -15.99 3.72 11.76
C VAL A 199 -15.14 2.43 11.84
N GLY A 200 -15.72 1.29 11.50
CA GLY A 200 -15.07 -0.02 11.63
C GLY A 200 -15.27 -0.65 13.01
N LEU A 201 -14.56 -1.75 13.25
CA LEU A 201 -14.51 -2.50 14.49
C LEU A 201 -13.22 -2.15 15.25
N ILE A 202 -13.23 -2.29 16.58
CA ILE A 202 -12.01 -2.19 17.37
C ILE A 202 -11.13 -3.40 17.04
N THR A 203 -9.96 -3.14 16.45
CA THR A 203 -8.94 -4.17 16.21
C THR A 203 -7.91 -4.20 17.33
N TYR A 204 -7.59 -3.06 17.94
CA TYR A 204 -6.59 -2.95 18.99
C TYR A 204 -6.98 -1.87 19.99
N LYS A 205 -6.87 -2.16 21.29
CA LYS A 205 -7.19 -1.18 22.34
C LYS A 205 -5.94 -0.38 22.68
N ILE A 206 -5.92 0.87 22.23
CA ILE A 206 -4.81 1.81 22.48
C ILE A 206 -4.80 2.23 23.96
N SER A 207 -3.59 2.35 24.51
CA SER A 207 -3.30 2.80 25.87
C SER A 207 -1.96 3.52 25.88
N GLU A 208 -1.66 4.29 26.93
CA GLU A 208 -0.34 4.94 27.08
C GLU A 208 0.81 3.92 27.05
N LYS A 209 0.59 2.72 27.59
CA LYS A 209 1.58 1.64 27.60
C LYS A 209 1.89 1.13 26.19
N THR A 210 0.87 0.95 25.36
CA THR A 210 1.04 0.37 24.02
C THR A 210 1.42 1.41 22.98
N GLY A 211 0.91 2.64 23.16
CA GLY A 211 0.94 3.65 22.13
C GLY A 211 0.02 3.32 20.94
N LYS A 212 0.03 4.20 19.92
CA LYS A 212 -0.74 4.08 18.67
C LYS A 212 -0.24 2.94 17.79
N LEU A 213 -1.09 2.43 16.89
CA LEU A 213 -0.66 1.48 15.86
C LEU A 213 0.22 2.18 14.83
N THR A 214 1.34 1.56 14.48
CA THR A 214 2.31 2.06 13.48
C THR A 214 2.29 1.25 12.19
N GLY A 215 1.86 -0.02 12.26
CA GLY A 215 1.80 -0.89 11.11
C GLY A 215 0.78 -2.01 11.27
N ALA A 216 0.30 -2.48 10.13
CA ALA A 216 -0.48 -3.70 10.05
C ALA A 216 -0.25 -4.37 8.69
N THR A 217 -0.40 -5.69 8.64
CA THR A 217 -0.34 -6.46 7.39
C THR A 217 -1.21 -7.71 7.52
N ILE A 218 -1.77 -8.16 6.40
CA ILE A 218 -2.32 -9.51 6.32
C ILE A 218 -1.15 -10.46 6.11
N CYS A 219 -1.10 -11.54 6.89
CA CYS A 219 -0.02 -12.51 6.85
C CYS A 219 -0.53 -13.93 7.11
N LYS A 220 0.24 -14.90 6.65
CA LYS A 220 0.12 -16.31 7.01
C LYS A 220 0.90 -16.60 8.29
N VAL A 221 0.69 -17.79 8.83
CA VAL A 221 1.33 -18.22 10.08
C VAL A 221 2.85 -18.36 9.92
N ASP A 222 3.29 -18.75 8.73
CA ASP A 222 4.67 -19.03 8.33
C ASP A 222 5.40 -17.84 7.68
N ASP A 223 4.74 -16.69 7.54
CA ASP A 223 5.39 -15.47 7.05
C ASP A 223 6.39 -14.93 8.07
N GLU A 224 7.56 -14.49 7.59
CA GLU A 224 8.55 -13.77 8.38
C GLU A 224 8.31 -12.26 8.36
N LEU A 225 8.65 -11.57 9.45
CA LEU A 225 8.39 -10.15 9.64
C LEU A 225 9.67 -9.42 10.02
N MET A 226 9.83 -8.22 9.47
CA MET A 226 10.90 -7.30 9.83
C MET A 226 10.30 -6.09 10.54
N LEU A 227 10.79 -5.81 11.75
CA LEU A 227 10.43 -4.63 12.53
C LEU A 227 11.68 -3.78 12.70
N ILE A 228 11.51 -2.48 12.57
CA ILE A 228 12.60 -1.52 12.66
C ILE A 228 12.15 -0.43 13.63
N ASN A 229 12.89 -0.28 14.72
CA ASN A 229 12.66 0.81 15.67
C ASN A 229 13.38 2.10 15.23
N SER A 230 13.14 3.19 15.97
CA SER A 230 13.76 4.50 15.72
C SER A 230 15.29 4.53 15.92
N SER A 231 15.89 3.49 16.49
CA SER A 231 17.34 3.35 16.69
C SER A 231 18.04 2.53 15.60
N GLY A 232 17.30 2.04 14.59
CA GLY A 232 17.84 1.33 13.42
C GLY A 232 17.67 -0.19 13.44
N VAL A 233 17.24 -0.79 14.57
CA VAL A 233 16.86 -2.22 14.70
C VAL A 233 15.79 -2.37 15.77
#